data_AF-W1FAM7-F1
#
_entry.id   AF-W1FAM7-F1
#
_cell.length_a   1.000
_cell.length_b   1.000
_cell.length_c   1.000
_cell.angle_alpha   90.00
_cell.angle_beta   90.00
_cell.angle_gamma   90.00
#
_symmetry.space_group_name_H-M   'P 1'
#
loop_
_entity.id
_entity.type
_entity.pdbx_description
1 polymer ?
#
loop_
_entity_poly.entity_id
_entity_poly.type
_entity_poly.pdbx_seq_one_letter_code
_entity_poly.pdbx_strand_id
1 'polypeptide(L)'
;MTQATQNDPRVTKVGNFLRRTSLDELPQFINVLTGGMSIVGPRPHAVAHNEQYRQLIEGYMLRHKVKPGITGWAQINGWRGETDTLEKMEKKRVEFDLEYIREWSVWFDIKIVFLTVFKGFVNKAAY
;
A
#
# COMPACT_ATOMS: atom_id res chain seq x y z
N MET A 1 -16.66 4.98 -3.47
CA MET A 1 -15.76 5.85 -4.26
C MET A 1 -15.15 4.98 -5.36
N THR A 2 -15.07 5.45 -6.60
CA THR A 2 -14.54 4.63 -7.71
C THR A 2 -13.02 4.66 -7.70
N GLN A 3 -12.39 3.48 -7.61
CA GLN A 3 -10.93 3.34 -7.69
C GLN A 3 -10.45 3.70 -9.11
N ALA A 4 -9.16 4.04 -9.25
CA ALA A 4 -8.58 4.46 -10.53
C ALA A 4 -8.10 3.24 -11.31
N THR A 5 -8.79 2.94 -12.41
CA THR A 5 -8.57 1.74 -13.22
C THR A 5 -7.42 1.90 -14.21
N GLN A 6 -6.95 0.78 -14.76
CA GLN A 6 -5.95 0.78 -15.82
C GLN A 6 -6.49 1.57 -17.04
N ASN A 7 -5.71 2.55 -17.52
CA ASN A 7 -6.09 3.50 -18.58
C ASN A 7 -7.26 4.45 -18.25
N ASP A 8 -7.41 4.80 -16.97
CA ASP A 8 -8.42 5.77 -16.54
C ASP A 8 -8.29 7.12 -17.31
N PRO A 9 -9.37 7.60 -17.97
CA PRO A 9 -9.35 8.83 -18.76
C PRO A 9 -9.04 10.09 -17.93
N ARG A 10 -9.09 10.01 -16.59
CA ARG A 10 -8.70 11.08 -15.67
C ARG A 10 -7.18 11.25 -15.55
N VAL A 11 -6.37 10.35 -16.11
CA VAL A 11 -4.90 10.40 -16.04
C VAL A 11 -4.34 11.30 -17.14
N THR A 12 -3.80 12.46 -16.74
CA THR A 12 -3.13 13.39 -17.67
C THR A 12 -1.73 12.91 -18.06
N LYS A 13 -1.15 13.48 -19.13
CA LYS A 13 0.25 13.20 -19.53
C LYS A 13 1.24 13.47 -18.38
N VAL A 14 1.00 14.53 -17.61
CA VAL A 14 1.78 14.86 -16.40
C VAL A 14 1.56 13.82 -15.30
N GLY A 15 0.31 13.44 -15.04
CA GLY A 15 0.00 12.37 -14.08
C GLY A 15 0.66 11.03 -14.44
N ASN A 16 0.69 10.68 -15.73
CA ASN A 16 1.38 9.49 -16.21
C ASN A 16 2.90 9.60 -16.03
N PHE A 17 3.50 10.76 -16.27
CA PHE A 17 4.93 10.99 -16.01
C PHE A 17 5.27 10.87 -14.52
N LEU A 18 4.49 11.49 -13.64
CA LEU A 18 4.69 11.42 -12.19
C LEU A 18 4.59 9.98 -11.68
N ARG A 19 3.58 9.22 -12.14
CA ARG A 19 3.41 7.80 -11.80
C ARG A 19 4.56 6.94 -12.30
N ARG A 20 5.01 7.15 -13.55
CA ARG A 20 6.13 6.39 -14.15
C ARG A 20 7.46 6.64 -13.44
N THR A 21 7.63 7.82 -12.88
CA THR A 21 8.85 8.22 -12.16
C THR A 21 8.75 8.04 -10.65
N SER A 22 7.61 7.54 -10.15
CA SER A 22 7.27 7.46 -8.71
C SER A 22 7.38 8.81 -7.97
N LEU A 23 7.35 9.93 -8.70
CA LEU A 23 7.43 11.29 -8.12
C LEU A 23 6.15 11.67 -7.37
N ASP A 24 5.03 10.97 -7.63
CA ASP A 24 3.79 11.10 -6.89
C ASP A 24 3.89 10.60 -5.43
N GLU A 25 4.92 9.82 -5.09
CA GLU A 25 5.18 9.37 -3.72
C GLU A 25 6.11 10.31 -2.92
N LEU A 26 6.71 11.34 -3.56
CA LEU A 26 7.60 12.30 -2.89
C LEU A 26 6.93 13.03 -1.70
N PRO A 27 5.66 13.47 -1.78
CA PRO A 27 4.96 14.03 -0.62
C PRO A 27 4.82 13.03 0.55
N GLN A 28 4.67 11.73 0.26
CA GLN A 28 4.58 10.70 1.31
C GLN A 28 5.93 10.51 2.02
N PHE A 29 7.05 10.71 1.32
CA PHE A 29 8.37 10.70 1.93
C PHE A 29 8.56 11.81 2.97
N ILE A 30 8.00 13.00 2.73
CA ILE A 30 7.99 14.09 3.72
C ILE A 30 7.19 13.70 4.98
N ASN A 31 6.08 12.95 4.82
CA ASN A 31 5.30 12.44 5.96
C ASN A 31 6.07 11.43 6.82
N VAL A 32 7.04 10.72 6.24
CA VAL A 32 7.96 9.86 7.01
C VAL A 32 8.91 10.70 7.85
N LEU A 33 9.50 11.75 7.28
CA LEU A 33 10.41 12.65 7.99
C LEU A 33 9.72 13.42 9.12
N THR A 34 8.46 13.80 8.93
CA THR A 34 7.64 14.48 9.93
C THR A 34 6.98 13.52 10.93
N GLY A 35 7.17 12.20 10.76
CA GLY A 35 6.73 11.17 11.70
C GLY A 35 5.27 10.74 11.57
N GLY A 36 4.51 11.24 10.59
CA GLY A 36 3.12 10.83 10.30
C GLY A 36 3.01 9.49 9.57
N MET A 37 4.10 9.03 8.94
CA MET A 37 4.20 7.74 8.23
C MET A 37 5.50 7.00 8.60
N SER A 38 5.58 5.74 8.21
CA SER A 38 6.79 4.92 8.20
C SER A 38 7.20 4.62 6.75
N ILE A 39 8.46 4.22 6.55
CA ILE A 39 8.91 3.70 5.25
C ILE A 39 8.17 2.40 4.94
N VAL A 40 8.14 1.48 5.92
CA VAL A 40 7.49 0.18 5.83
C VAL A 40 6.28 0.13 6.76
N GLY A 41 5.15 -0.36 6.25
CA GLY A 41 3.92 -0.55 7.02
C GLY A 41 2.69 -0.78 6.13
N PRO A 42 1.52 -1.06 6.73
CA PRO A 42 0.26 -1.16 6.01
C PRO A 42 -0.06 0.14 5.28
N ARG A 43 -0.54 0.05 4.04
CA ARG A 43 -0.95 1.26 3.29
C ARG A 43 -2.22 1.86 3.88
N PRO A 44 -2.35 3.20 3.96
CA PRO A 44 -3.58 3.85 4.40
C PRO A 44 -4.71 3.59 3.39
N HIS A 45 -5.92 3.42 3.90
CA HIS A 45 -7.15 3.31 3.10
C HIS A 45 -8.07 4.50 3.35
N ALA A 46 -8.90 4.82 2.35
CA ALA A 46 -9.91 5.85 2.49
C ALA A 46 -10.87 5.52 3.64
N VAL A 47 -11.27 6.55 4.41
CA VAL A 47 -12.11 6.39 5.61
C VAL A 47 -13.41 5.63 5.31
N ALA A 48 -14.03 5.88 4.15
CA ALA A 48 -15.24 5.16 3.73
C ALA A 48 -15.02 3.65 3.55
N HIS A 49 -13.83 3.24 3.10
CA HIS A 49 -13.48 1.83 2.98
C HIS A 49 -13.20 1.21 4.35
N ASN A 50 -12.63 1.95 5.30
CA ASN A 50 -12.38 1.44 6.65
C ASN A 50 -13.68 1.03 7.34
N GLU A 51 -14.75 1.83 7.22
CA GLU A 51 -16.03 1.51 7.88
C GLU A 51 -16.67 0.25 7.28
N GLN A 52 -16.62 0.10 5.96
CA GLN A 52 -17.11 -1.09 5.27
C GLN A 52 -16.32 -2.34 5.66
N TYR A 53 -14.98 -2.27 5.63
CA TYR A 53 -14.13 -3.43 5.89
C TYR A 53 -14.02 -3.80 7.35
N ARG A 54 -14.17 -2.84 8.28
CA ARG A 54 -14.17 -3.11 9.72
C ARG A 54 -15.28 -4.08 10.13
N GLN A 55 -16.44 -3.99 9.48
CA GLN A 55 -17.59 -4.84 9.79
C GLN A 55 -17.51 -6.21 9.11
N LEU A 56 -16.73 -6.31 8.03
CA LEU A 56 -16.67 -7.50 7.18
C LEU A 56 -15.46 -8.39 7.47
N ILE A 57 -14.36 -7.81 7.97
CA ILE A 57 -13.07 -8.48 8.11
C ILE A 57 -12.65 -8.49 9.59
N GLU A 58 -12.58 -9.68 10.17
CA GLU A 58 -12.09 -9.85 11.53
C GLU A 58 -10.62 -9.40 11.65
N GLY A 59 -10.30 -8.66 12.70
CA GLY A 59 -8.94 -8.17 12.92
C GLY A 59 -8.49 -7.05 11.98
N TYR A 60 -9.34 -6.54 11.08
CA TYR A 60 -9.00 -5.43 10.17
C TYR A 60 -8.37 -4.25 10.88
N MET A 61 -8.93 -3.88 12.04
CA MET A 61 -8.48 -2.72 12.81
C MET A 61 -7.07 -2.87 13.39
N LEU A 62 -6.52 -4.09 13.48
CA LEU A 62 -5.17 -4.32 13.98
C LEU A 62 -4.11 -3.61 13.13
N ARG A 63 -4.39 -3.37 11.85
CA ARG A 63 -3.48 -2.64 10.96
C ARG A 63 -3.26 -1.18 11.34
N HIS A 64 -4.14 -0.60 12.14
CA HIS A 64 -4.01 0.76 12.65
C HIS A 64 -3.16 0.85 13.93
N LYS A 65 -2.64 -0.28 14.43
CA LYS A 65 -1.72 -0.29 15.58
C LYS A 65 -0.30 0.17 15.22
N VAL A 66 0.04 0.16 13.93
CA VAL A 66 1.35 0.59 13.42
C VAL A 66 1.17 1.78 12.48
N LYS A 67 2.24 2.57 12.30
CA LYS A 67 2.20 3.71 11.38
C LYS A 67 1.99 3.21 9.93
N PRO A 68 1.21 3.94 9.13
CA PRO A 68 1.05 3.62 7.72
C PRO A 68 2.38 3.72 6.98
N GLY A 69 2.60 2.81 6.02
CA GLY A 69 3.82 2.71 5.23
C GLY A 69 3.72 3.32 3.85
N ILE A 70 4.83 3.88 3.33
CA ILE A 70 4.99 4.14 1.89
C ILE A 70 4.92 2.82 1.13
N THR A 71 5.70 1.85 1.62
CA THR A 71 5.73 0.47 1.15
C THR A 71 5.34 -0.54 2.23
N GLY A 72 5.09 -1.80 1.85
CA GLY A 72 4.68 -2.83 2.80
C GLY A 72 4.66 -4.24 2.22
N TRP A 73 4.52 -5.24 3.09
CA TRP A 73 4.57 -6.65 2.73
C TRP A 73 3.50 -7.05 1.71
N ALA A 74 2.28 -6.52 1.85
CA ALA A 74 1.21 -6.74 0.89
C ALA A 74 1.59 -6.25 -0.53
N GLN A 75 2.26 -5.09 -0.64
CA GLN A 75 2.70 -4.56 -1.93
C GLN A 75 3.79 -5.41 -2.57
N ILE A 76 4.76 -5.89 -1.78
CA ILE A 76 5.82 -6.80 -2.24
C ILE A 76 5.22 -8.09 -2.82
N ASN A 77 4.08 -8.53 -2.28
CA ASN A 77 3.35 -9.72 -2.73
C ASN A 77 2.32 -9.43 -3.83
N GLY A 78 2.35 -8.24 -4.45
CA GLY A 78 1.53 -7.90 -5.62
C GLY A 78 0.18 -7.26 -5.29
N TRP A 79 -0.13 -7.01 -4.01
CA TRP A 79 -1.39 -6.42 -3.57
C TRP A 79 -1.33 -4.89 -3.46
N ARG A 80 -0.68 -4.25 -4.45
CA ARG A 80 -0.55 -2.78 -4.57
C ARG A 80 -1.75 -2.13 -5.26
N GLY A 81 -2.37 -2.84 -6.22
CA GLY A 81 -3.39 -2.33 -7.14
C GLY A 81 -4.82 -2.37 -6.62
N GLU A 82 -5.78 -2.31 -7.56
CA GLU A 82 -7.20 -2.27 -7.25
C GLU A 82 -7.67 -3.52 -6.50
N THR A 83 -8.46 -3.28 -5.46
CA THR A 83 -9.10 -4.35 -4.69
C THR A 83 -10.56 -4.41 -5.10
N ASP A 84 -10.78 -4.75 -6.37
CA ASP A 84 -12.10 -4.76 -7.01
C ASP A 84 -13.10 -5.70 -6.37
N THR A 85 -12.59 -6.70 -5.62
CA THR A 85 -13.42 -7.63 -4.86
C THR A 85 -13.06 -7.59 -3.39
N LEU A 86 -14.09 -7.71 -2.54
CA LEU A 86 -13.95 -7.79 -1.09
C LEU A 86 -12.97 -8.90 -0.70
N GLU A 87 -13.04 -10.05 -1.39
CA GLU A 87 -12.18 -11.20 -1.17
C GLU A 87 -10.69 -10.91 -1.45
N LYS A 88 -10.36 -10.14 -2.49
CA LYS A 88 -8.96 -9.73 -2.77
C LYS A 88 -8.44 -8.77 -1.70
N MET A 89 -9.30 -7.88 -1.20
CA MET A 89 -8.94 -6.98 -0.11
C MET A 89 -8.70 -7.77 1.18
N GLU A 90 -9.67 -8.59 1.57
CA GLU A 90 -9.68 -9.35 2.82
C GLU A 90 -8.63 -10.43 2.86
N LYS A 91 -8.72 -11.42 1.96
CA LYS A 91 -7.91 -12.63 2.05
C LYS A 91 -6.47 -12.43 1.68
N LYS A 92 -6.11 -11.31 1.04
CA LYS A 92 -4.74 -11.17 0.52
C LYS A 92 -4.07 -9.93 1.06
N ARG A 93 -4.68 -8.75 0.94
CA ARG A 93 -4.04 -7.53 1.43
C ARG A 93 -4.05 -7.43 2.96
N VAL A 94 -5.18 -7.69 3.62
CA VAL A 94 -5.22 -7.65 5.10
C VAL A 94 -4.37 -8.77 5.70
N GLU A 95 -4.39 -9.97 5.12
CA GLU A 95 -3.58 -11.09 5.62
C GLU A 95 -2.08 -10.75 5.64
N PHE A 96 -1.53 -10.21 4.55
CA PHE A 96 -0.12 -9.79 4.50
C PHE A 96 0.18 -8.61 5.43
N ASP A 97 -0.76 -7.68 5.62
CA ASP A 97 -0.57 -6.60 6.58
C ASP A 97 -0.54 -7.13 8.03
N LEU A 98 -1.40 -8.11 8.36
CA LEU A 98 -1.40 -8.76 9.68
C LEU A 98 -0.17 -9.63 9.89
N GLU A 99 0.29 -10.35 8.86
CA GLU A 99 1.53 -11.11 8.88
C GLU A 99 2.72 -10.19 9.18
N TYR A 100 2.80 -9.05 8.50
CA TYR A 100 3.83 -8.05 8.77
C TYR A 100 3.81 -7.56 10.22
N ILE A 101 2.63 -7.30 10.78
CA ILE A 101 2.49 -6.82 12.15
C ILE A 101 2.87 -7.91 13.17
N ARG A 102 2.53 -9.18 12.90
CA ARG A 102 2.87 -10.31 13.79
C ARG A 102 4.36 -10.61 13.79
N GLU A 103 4.99 -10.63 12.61
CA GLU A 103 6.38 -11.01 12.41
C GLU A 103 7.33 -9.80 12.35
N TRP A 104 6.87 -8.64 12.84
CA TRP A 104 7.61 -7.39 12.70
C TRP A 104 9.02 -7.52 13.30
N SER A 105 10.02 -7.21 12.48
CA SER A 105 11.41 -7.11 12.89
C SER A 105 12.16 -6.14 11.99
N VAL A 106 13.25 -5.58 12.49
CA VAL A 106 14.11 -4.67 11.70
C VAL A 106 14.63 -5.36 10.43
N TRP A 107 14.94 -6.66 10.52
CA TRP A 107 15.35 -7.44 9.35
C TRP A 107 14.25 -7.60 8.32
N PHE A 108 12.99 -7.71 8.76
CA PHE A 108 11.87 -7.77 7.85
C PHE A 108 11.66 -6.43 7.12
N ASP A 109 11.83 -5.30 7.82
CA ASP A 109 11.79 -3.98 7.20
C ASP A 109 12.90 -3.81 6.15
N ILE A 110 14.14 -4.20 6.47
CA ILE A 110 15.26 -4.17 5.51
C ILE A 110 14.96 -5.04 4.29
N LYS A 111 14.43 -6.25 4.50
CA LYS A 111 14.01 -7.15 3.42
C LYS A 111 12.94 -6.50 2.54
N ILE A 112 11.93 -5.87 3.13
CA ILE A 112 10.87 -5.19 2.38
C ILE A 112 11.44 -4.02 1.58
N VAL A 113 12.25 -3.15 2.18
CA VAL A 113 12.90 -2.03 1.49
C VAL A 113 13.74 -2.52 0.31
N PHE A 114 14.57 -3.54 0.53
CA PHE A 114 15.35 -4.17 -0.54
C PHE A 114 14.44 -4.67 -1.66
N LEU A 115 13.46 -5.50 -1.35
CA LEU A 115 12.50 -6.01 -2.34
C LEU A 115 11.71 -4.90 -3.02
N THR A 116 11.43 -3.77 -2.36
CA THR A 116 10.72 -2.63 -2.94
C THR A 116 11.58 -1.93 -3.97
N VAL A 117 12.88 -1.80 -3.77
CA VAL A 117 13.80 -1.28 -4.79
C VAL A 117 13.77 -2.22 -6.00
N PHE A 118 14.06 -3.51 -5.82
CA PHE A 118 14.15 -4.44 -6.96
C PHE A 118 12.81 -4.68 -7.66
N LYS A 119 11.72 -4.85 -6.91
CA LYS A 119 10.39 -5.07 -7.49
C LYS A 119 9.75 -3.77 -7.97
N GLY A 120 10.00 -2.63 -7.32
CA GLY A 120 9.44 -1.33 -7.68
C GLY A 120 10.01 -0.77 -8.98
N PHE A 121 11.29 -0.98 -9.26
CA PHE A 121 11.92 -0.62 -10.54
C PHE A 121 11.57 -1.59 -11.68
N VAL A 122 11.10 -2.81 -11.38
CA VAL A 122 10.82 -3.86 -12.39
C VAL A 122 9.32 -4.08 -12.65
N ASN A 123 8.41 -3.71 -11.74
CA ASN A 123 6.99 -4.02 -11.91
C ASN A 123 6.26 -3.02 -12.82
N LYS A 124 5.88 -3.53 -14.00
CA LYS A 124 4.76 -3.09 -14.85
C LYS A 124 3.37 -3.23 -14.19
N ALA A 125 3.27 -3.45 -12.88
CA ALA A 125 2.01 -3.59 -12.15
C ALA A 125 1.53 -2.30 -11.47
N ALA A 126 2.14 -1.15 -11.79
CA ALA A 126 1.55 0.17 -11.52
C ALA A 126 0.38 0.52 -12.47
N TYR A 127 -0.16 -0.49 -13.15
CA TYR A 127 -1.15 -0.38 -14.23
C TYR A 127 -2.52 -0.87 -13.77
#